data_AF-A0A6G2FU45-F1
#
_entry.id   AF-A0A6G2FU45-F1
#
_cell.length_a   1.000
_cell.length_b   1.000
_cell.length_c   1.000
_cell.angle_alpha   90.00
_cell.angle_beta   90.00
_cell.angle_gamma   90.00
#
_symmetry.space_group_name_H-M   'P 1'
#
loop_
_entity.id
_entity.type
_entity.pdbx_description
1 polymer ?
#
loop_
_entity_poly.entity_id
_entity_poly.type
_entity_poly.pdbx_seq_one_letter_code
_entity_poly.pdbx_strand_id
1 'polypeptide(L)'
;MYQILVPVDDDVGRAVAQAEFVTGLPGVPGDVGVTVVHAYRDDGADDDLPPEQSKAVSEALDRLAEAGVEAESREIYLPVSEGILDIASDLAVDHIVLGGRRRSPAGKAIFGSVTQRVILNADLPVTVVGMTD
;
A
#
# COMPACT_ATOMS: atom_id res chain seq x y z
N MET A 1 -3.14 -4.80 -18.70
CA MET A 1 -3.23 -3.77 -17.65
C MET A 1 -2.36 -4.24 -16.50
N TYR A 2 -1.33 -3.46 -16.19
CA TYR A 2 -0.35 -3.70 -15.13
C TYR A 2 -1.03 -3.56 -13.76
N GLN A 3 -0.95 -4.60 -12.93
CA GLN A 3 -1.66 -4.66 -11.65
C GLN A 3 -0.73 -4.30 -10.50
N ILE A 4 -1.12 -3.31 -9.69
CA ILE A 4 -0.32 -2.84 -8.56
C ILE A 4 -1.08 -3.10 -7.25
N LEU A 5 -0.41 -3.77 -6.32
CA LEU A 5 -0.88 -3.90 -4.94
C LEU A 5 -0.34 -2.75 -4.10
N VAL A 6 -1.22 -2.07 -3.38
CA VAL A 6 -0.88 -0.95 -2.49
C VAL A 6 -1.35 -1.27 -1.06
N PRO A 7 -0.48 -1.88 -0.22
CA PRO A 7 -0.79 -2.10 1.18
C PRO A 7 -0.73 -0.81 1.98
N VAL A 8 -1.82 -0.46 2.65
CA VAL A 8 -1.94 0.76 3.47
C VAL A 8 -2.23 0.41 4.93
N ASP A 9 -1.70 1.24 5.83
CA ASP A 9 -2.12 1.30 7.22
C ASP A 9 -2.80 2.65 7.51
N ASP A 10 -3.16 2.94 8.76
CA ASP A 10 -3.97 4.12 9.09
C ASP A 10 -3.23 5.47 8.99
N ASP A 11 -2.00 5.47 8.49
CA ASP A 11 -1.24 6.68 8.22
C ASP A 11 -1.60 7.24 6.84
N VAL A 12 -2.44 8.28 6.85
CA VAL A 12 -2.90 8.98 5.65
C VAL A 12 -1.73 9.47 4.81
N GLY A 13 -0.66 10.01 5.42
CA GLY A 13 0.47 10.53 4.67
C GLY A 13 1.20 9.44 3.87
N ARG A 14 1.35 8.25 4.45
CA ARG A 14 1.89 7.08 3.73
C ARG A 14 1.00 6.65 2.58
N ALA A 15 -0.30 6.49 2.84
CA ALA A 15 -1.25 6.05 1.82
C ALA A 15 -1.31 7.02 0.63
N VAL A 16 -1.25 8.32 0.92
CA VAL A 16 -1.16 9.39 -0.09
C VAL A 16 0.12 9.29 -0.90
N ALA A 17 1.28 9.17 -0.26
CA ALA A 17 2.56 9.05 -0.97
C ALA A 17 2.60 7.81 -1.88
N GLN A 18 1.97 6.70 -1.47
CA GLN A 18 1.85 5.51 -2.31
C GLN A 18 0.94 5.77 -3.52
N ALA A 19 -0.20 6.43 -3.35
CA ALA A 19 -1.09 6.82 -4.44
C ALA A 19 -0.39 7.79 -5.41
N GLU A 20 0.32 8.81 -4.90
CA GLU A 20 1.10 9.76 -5.71
C GLU A 20 2.18 9.08 -6.55
N PHE A 21 2.87 8.07 -6.00
CA PHE A 21 3.81 7.28 -6.77
C PHE A 21 3.11 6.57 -7.94
N VAL A 22 1.96 5.93 -7.69
CA VAL A 22 1.21 5.22 -8.72
C VAL A 22 0.71 6.18 -9.79
N THR A 23 0.09 7.31 -9.43
CA THR A 23 -0.43 8.28 -10.40
C THR A 23 0.65 8.96 -11.22
N GLY A 24 1.89 8.99 -10.73
CA GLY A 24 3.06 9.46 -11.45
C GLY A 24 3.68 8.44 -12.43
N LEU A 25 3.20 7.20 -12.48
CA LEU A 25 3.74 6.18 -13.39
C LEU A 25 3.41 6.49 -14.86
N PRO A 26 4.33 6.20 -15.79
CA PRO A 26 4.04 6.31 -17.21
C PRO A 26 2.90 5.34 -17.61
N GLY A 27 1.98 5.81 -18.45
CA GLY A 27 0.84 4.99 -18.92
C GLY A 27 -0.40 5.06 -18.02
N VAL A 28 -0.36 5.80 -16.92
CA VAL A 28 -1.56 6.13 -16.13
C VAL A 28 -2.46 7.11 -16.90
N PRO A 29 -3.79 6.91 -16.91
CA PRO A 29 -4.52 5.83 -16.25
C PRO A 29 -4.73 4.54 -17.07
N GLY A 30 -4.48 4.54 -18.37
CA GLY A 30 -5.00 3.51 -19.28
C GLY A 30 -4.44 2.09 -19.10
N ASP A 31 -3.21 1.96 -18.60
CA ASP A 31 -2.52 0.67 -18.52
C ASP A 31 -2.33 0.16 -17.09
N VAL A 32 -2.89 0.81 -16.07
CA VAL A 32 -2.65 0.47 -14.65
C VAL A 32 -3.96 0.23 -13.90
N GLY A 33 -4.05 -0.93 -13.24
CA GLY A 33 -5.10 -1.24 -12.27
C GLY A 33 -4.50 -1.36 -10.86
N VAL A 34 -5.26 -0.96 -9.84
CA VAL A 34 -4.77 -0.91 -8.46
C VAL A 34 -5.67 -1.67 -7.50
N THR A 35 -5.08 -2.44 -6.60
CA THR A 35 -5.75 -2.97 -5.41
C THR A 35 -5.15 -2.34 -4.17
N VAL A 36 -5.95 -1.57 -3.42
CA VAL A 36 -5.56 -1.02 -2.12
C VAL A 36 -5.93 -2.03 -1.03
N VAL A 37 -4.95 -2.57 -0.32
CA VAL A 37 -5.20 -3.51 0.79
C VAL A 37 -5.00 -2.84 2.13
N HIS A 38 -6.04 -2.83 2.97
CA HIS A 38 -5.94 -2.32 4.33
C HIS A 38 -5.58 -3.46 5.28
N ALA A 39 -4.52 -3.26 6.05
CA ALA A 39 -4.05 -4.22 7.02
C ALA A 39 -4.45 -3.83 8.45
N TYR A 40 -5.37 -4.57 9.04
CA TYR A 40 -5.69 -4.43 10.46
C TYR A 40 -4.48 -4.82 11.31
N ARG A 41 -4.07 -3.93 12.23
CA ARG A 41 -3.14 -4.30 13.30
C ARG A 41 -3.93 -4.98 14.40
N ASP A 42 -3.47 -6.14 14.86
CA ASP A 42 -3.86 -6.70 16.15
C ASP A 42 -2.89 -6.11 17.18
N ASP A 43 -3.22 -4.90 17.65
CA ASP A 43 -2.65 -4.34 18.86
C ASP A 43 -3.63 -4.36 20.03
N GLY A 44 -4.67 -5.21 19.96
CA GLY A 44 -5.57 -5.48 21.07
C GLY A 44 -6.40 -4.27 21.54
N ALA A 45 -6.51 -3.23 20.72
CA ALA A 45 -7.46 -2.15 20.93
C ALA A 45 -8.70 -2.41 20.06
N ASP A 46 -9.88 -2.39 20.69
CA ASP A 46 -11.17 -2.32 20.01
C ASP A 46 -11.12 -1.22 18.93
N ASP A 47 -11.11 -1.62 17.66
CA ASP A 47 -11.64 -0.80 16.56
C ASP A 47 -12.03 -1.75 15.41
N ASP A 48 -13.17 -2.42 15.60
CA ASP A 48 -14.00 -3.04 14.55
C ASP A 48 -14.55 -1.94 13.60
N LEU A 49 -13.66 -1.13 13.01
CA LEU A 49 -14.03 -0.19 11.97
C LEU A 49 -13.77 -0.87 10.62
N PRO A 50 -14.81 -1.16 9.81
CA PRO A 50 -14.68 -1.60 8.42
C PRO A 50 -13.65 -0.77 7.64
N PRO A 51 -12.98 -1.31 6.61
CA PRO A 51 -11.93 -0.64 5.84
C PRO A 51 -12.45 0.63 5.16
N GLU A 52 -13.76 0.67 4.90
CA GLU A 52 -14.53 1.82 4.41
C GLU A 52 -14.45 3.05 5.35
N GLN A 53 -14.01 2.87 6.60
CA GLN A 53 -13.85 3.94 7.58
C GLN A 53 -12.38 4.37 7.77
N SER A 54 -11.41 3.68 7.15
CA SER A 54 -10.02 4.13 7.21
C SER A 54 -9.84 5.35 6.32
N LYS A 55 -9.55 6.49 6.95
CA LYS A 55 -9.24 7.73 6.23
C LYS A 55 -8.06 7.54 5.27
N ALA A 56 -7.08 6.71 5.63
CA ALA A 56 -5.93 6.45 4.78
C ALA A 56 -6.32 5.72 3.48
N VAL A 57 -7.19 4.71 3.57
CA VAL A 57 -7.74 4.00 2.41
C VAL A 57 -8.54 4.96 1.53
N SER A 58 -9.48 5.72 2.13
CA SER A 58 -10.29 6.69 1.38
C SER A 58 -9.42 7.69 0.62
N GLU A 59 -8.45 8.30 1.29
CA GLU A 59 -7.60 9.34 0.70
C GLU A 59 -6.69 8.79 -0.42
N ALA A 60 -6.29 7.52 -0.36
CA ALA A 60 -5.58 6.86 -1.44
C ALA A 60 -6.49 6.58 -2.63
N LEU A 61 -7.69 6.02 -2.39
CA LEU A 61 -8.68 5.75 -3.43
C LEU A 61 -9.12 7.04 -4.14
N ASP A 62 -9.37 8.11 -3.39
CA ASP A 62 -9.77 9.41 -3.93
C ASP A 62 -8.70 9.96 -4.88
N ARG A 63 -7.42 9.91 -4.50
CA ARG A 63 -6.31 10.34 -5.36
C ARG A 63 -6.17 9.51 -6.63
N LEU A 64 -6.34 8.18 -6.52
CA LEU A 64 -6.31 7.28 -7.67
C LEU A 64 -7.48 7.59 -8.62
N ALA A 65 -8.68 7.79 -8.07
CA ALA A 65 -9.88 8.14 -8.84
C ALA A 65 -9.78 9.50 -9.52
N GLU A 66 -9.24 10.52 -8.84
CA GLU A 66 -8.98 11.85 -9.41
C GLU A 66 -8.01 11.79 -10.61
N ALA A 67 -7.07 10.84 -10.59
CA ALA A 67 -6.16 10.57 -11.70
C ALA A 67 -6.75 9.62 -12.78
N GLY A 68 -7.98 9.14 -12.59
CA GLY A 68 -8.66 8.22 -13.49
C GLY A 68 -8.21 6.76 -13.41
N VAL A 69 -7.46 6.37 -12.36
CA VAL A 69 -6.97 5.00 -12.17
C VAL A 69 -8.09 4.13 -11.62
N GLU A 70 -8.31 2.96 -12.23
CA GLU A 70 -9.24 1.95 -11.71
C GLU A 70 -8.65 1.32 -10.44
N ALA A 71 -9.32 1.53 -9.31
CA ALA A 71 -8.88 1.04 -8.01
C ALA A 71 -10.01 0.36 -7.24
N GLU A 72 -9.71 -0.76 -6.59
CA GLU A 72 -10.59 -1.43 -5.63
C GLU A 72 -9.89 -1.55 -4.27
N SER A 73 -10.68 -1.64 -3.19
CA SER A 73 -10.17 -1.91 -1.85
C SER A 73 -10.45 -3.33 -1.40
N ARG A 74 -9.54 -3.89 -0.59
CA ARG A 74 -9.69 -5.18 0.07
C ARG A 74 -9.10 -5.13 1.48
N GLU A 75 -9.48 -6.10 2.30
CA GLU A 75 -8.91 -6.32 3.63
C GLU A 75 -7.89 -7.45 3.58
N ILE A 76 -6.88 -7.37 4.45
CA ILE A 76 -6.01 -8.51 4.76
C ILE A 76 -6.08 -8.85 6.24
N TYR A 77 -6.02 -10.15 6.51
CA TYR A 77 -5.91 -10.69 7.85
C TYR A 77 -4.45 -10.90 8.25
N LEU A 78 -4.23 -11.05 9.56
CA LEU A 78 -2.92 -11.25 10.12
C LEU A 78 -2.39 -12.67 9.89
N PRO A 79 -1.06 -12.83 9.76
CA PRO A 79 -0.02 -11.78 9.83
C PRO A 79 0.05 -10.87 8.60
N VAL A 80 0.10 -9.53 8.80
CA VAL A 80 0.05 -8.53 7.71
C VAL A 80 0.99 -8.84 6.54
N SER A 81 2.26 -9.15 6.83
CA SER A 81 3.24 -9.38 5.78
C SER A 81 2.94 -10.62 4.94
N GLU A 82 2.37 -11.65 5.55
CA GLU A 82 1.97 -12.88 4.85
C GLU A 82 0.72 -12.60 4.02
N GLY A 83 -0.30 -11.95 4.60
CA GLY A 83 -1.50 -11.55 3.88
C GLY A 83 -1.24 -10.65 2.65
N ILE A 84 -0.24 -9.75 2.72
CA ILE A 84 0.19 -8.96 1.55
C ILE A 84 0.72 -9.86 0.44
N LEU A 85 1.58 -10.83 0.79
CA LEU A 85 2.21 -11.72 -0.19
C LEU A 85 1.19 -12.71 -0.78
N ASP A 86 0.29 -13.21 0.06
CA ASP A 86 -0.79 -14.10 -0.35
C ASP A 86 -1.73 -13.39 -1.33
N ILE A 87 -2.21 -12.18 -0.99
CA ILE A 87 -3.05 -11.40 -1.93
C ILE A 87 -2.29 -11.07 -3.21
N ALA A 88 -1.02 -10.69 -3.14
CA ALA A 88 -0.22 -10.42 -4.33
C ALA A 88 -0.16 -11.64 -5.26
N SER A 89 0.00 -12.84 -4.69
CA SER A 89 -0.02 -14.11 -5.42
C SER A 89 -1.42 -14.42 -5.98
N ASP A 90 -2.46 -14.33 -5.16
CA ASP A 90 -3.84 -14.66 -5.53
C ASP A 90 -4.38 -13.77 -6.65
N LEU A 91 -4.00 -12.50 -6.62
CA LEU A 91 -4.36 -11.53 -7.65
C LEU A 91 -3.43 -11.52 -8.86
N ALA A 92 -2.33 -12.28 -8.80
CA ALA A 92 -1.27 -12.26 -9.80
C ALA A 92 -0.84 -10.82 -10.15
N VAL A 93 -0.60 -10.00 -9.12
CA VAL A 93 -0.17 -8.61 -9.31
C VAL A 93 1.24 -8.55 -9.90
N ASP A 94 1.57 -7.44 -10.55
CA ASP A 94 2.87 -7.24 -11.19
C ASP A 94 3.86 -6.46 -10.29
N HIS A 95 3.36 -5.72 -9.29
CA HIS A 95 4.15 -4.81 -8.45
C HIS A 95 3.53 -4.62 -7.07
N ILE A 96 4.35 -4.53 -6.03
CA ILE A 96 3.92 -4.13 -4.68
C ILE A 96 4.50 -2.75 -4.31
N VAL A 97 3.64 -1.79 -3.98
CA VAL A 97 4.04 -0.43 -3.55
C VAL A 97 3.79 -0.28 -2.06
N LEU A 98 4.87 -0.19 -1.29
CA LEU A 98 4.85 -0.08 0.17
C LEU A 98 5.17 1.34 0.62
N GLY A 99 4.50 1.78 1.69
CA GLY A 99 4.89 2.99 2.42
C GLY A 99 6.18 2.77 3.23
N GLY A 100 7.13 3.68 3.08
CA GLY A 100 8.31 3.77 3.96
C GLY A 100 7.97 4.44 5.30
N ARG A 101 8.90 4.39 6.26
CA ARG A 101 8.83 5.23 7.47
C ARG A 101 9.75 6.43 7.33
N ARG A 102 9.58 7.41 8.23
CA ARG A 102 10.48 8.57 8.35
C ARG A 102 11.93 8.09 8.43
N ARG A 103 12.81 8.75 7.67
CA ARG A 103 14.25 8.50 7.76
C ARG A 103 14.74 8.76 9.19
N SER A 104 15.75 8.01 9.60
CA SER A 104 16.46 8.30 10.85
C SER A 104 17.03 9.72 10.85
N PRO A 105 17.35 10.32 12.02
CA PRO A 105 18.03 11.62 12.07
C PRO A 105 19.34 11.67 11.26
N ALA A 106 19.99 10.53 11.08
CA ALA A 106 21.20 10.39 10.25
C ALA A 106 20.91 10.18 8.75
N GLY A 107 19.66 10.34 8.30
CA GLY A 107 19.26 10.20 6.90
C GLY A 107 19.11 8.76 6.40
N LYS A 108 19.32 7.74 7.25
CA LYS A 108 19.14 6.33 6.87
C LYS A 108 17.67 5.98 6.69
N ALA A 109 17.37 5.15 5.69
CA ALA A 109 16.05 4.57 5.51
C ALA A 109 15.69 3.71 6.73
N ILE A 110 14.50 3.94 7.29
CA ILE A 110 13.91 3.10 8.32
C ILE A 110 12.71 2.42 7.68
N PHE A 111 12.70 1.09 7.72
CA PHE A 111 11.57 0.29 7.25
C PHE A 111 10.88 -0.36 8.44
N GLY A 112 9.55 -0.42 8.43
CA GLY A 112 8.81 -1.20 9.41
C GLY A 112 9.06 -2.70 9.25
N SER A 113 8.75 -3.49 10.27
CA SER A 113 8.91 -4.96 10.24
C SER A 113 8.12 -5.60 9.08
N VAL A 114 6.91 -5.11 8.80
CA VAL A 114 6.10 -5.53 7.64
C VAL A 114 6.84 -5.27 6.34
N THR A 115 7.26 -4.01 6.10
CA THR A 115 8.00 -3.63 4.88
C THR A 115 9.24 -4.48 4.69
N GLN A 116 10.03 -4.70 5.74
CA GLN A 116 11.23 -5.54 5.68
C GLN A 116 10.89 -6.99 5.32
N ARG A 117 9.84 -7.56 5.93
CA ARG A 117 9.40 -8.92 5.62
C ARG A 117 8.93 -9.06 4.18
N VAL A 118 8.13 -8.11 3.67
CA VAL A 118 7.67 -8.16 2.28
C VAL A 118 8.85 -8.06 1.32
N ILE A 119 9.78 -7.11 1.53
CA ILE A 119 10.99 -7.00 0.68
C ILE A 119 11.81 -8.30 0.65
N LEU A 120 11.92 -8.98 1.78
CA LEU A 120 12.73 -10.20 1.90
C LEU A 120 12.07 -11.44 1.27
N ASN A 121 10.74 -11.46 1.12
CA ASN A 121 9.98 -12.65 0.74
C ASN A 121 9.12 -12.47 -0.52
N ALA A 122 9.05 -11.28 -1.11
CA ALA A 122 8.32 -11.06 -2.35
C ALA A 122 9.09 -11.64 -3.56
N ASP A 123 8.38 -12.38 -4.41
CA ASP A 123 8.88 -12.88 -5.70
C ASP A 123 8.70 -11.86 -6.84
N LEU A 124 8.15 -10.68 -6.54
CA LEU A 124 7.78 -9.63 -7.49
C LEU A 124 8.49 -8.30 -7.15
N PRO A 125 8.58 -7.36 -8.11
CA PRO A 125 9.09 -6.02 -7.84
C PRO A 125 8.39 -5.34 -6.66
N VAL A 126 9.20 -4.81 -5.73
CA VAL A 126 8.72 -4.04 -4.58
C VAL A 126 9.30 -2.62 -4.65
N THR A 127 8.43 -1.61 -4.64
CA THR A 127 8.83 -0.21 -4.44
C THR A 127 8.50 0.22 -3.02
N VAL A 128 9.45 0.88 -2.35
CA VAL A 128 9.19 1.57 -1.10
C VAL A 128 9.24 3.07 -1.34
N VAL A 129 8.10 3.74 -1.12
CA VAL A 129 8.01 5.20 -1.28
C VAL A 129 8.44 5.92 -0.01
N GLY A 130 9.04 7.10 -0.16
CA GLY A 130 9.33 7.98 0.96
C GLY A 130 8.08 8.69 1.47
N MET A 131 8.17 9.32 2.63
CA MET A 131 7.18 10.32 3.03
C MET A 131 7.35 11.55 2.13
N THR A 132 6.26 12.05 1.57
CA THR A 132 6.20 13.42 1.02
C THR A 132 6.11 14.37 2.23
N ASP A 133 6.95 15.42 2.26
CA ASP A 133 6.92 16.46 3.32
C ASP A 133 5.70 17.38 3.17
#